data_AF-A0A930ECR1-F1
#
_entry.id   AF-A0A930ECR1-F1
#
_cell.length_a   1.000
_cell.length_b   1.000
_cell.length_c   1.000
_cell.angle_alpha   90.00
_cell.angle_beta   90.00
_cell.angle_gamma   90.00
#
_symmetry.space_group_name_H-M   'P 1'
#
loop_
_entity.id
_entity.type
_entity.pdbx_description
1 polymer ?
#
loop_
_entity_poly.entity_id
_entity_poly.type
_entity_poly.pdbx_seq_one_letter_code
_entity_poly.pdbx_strand_id
1 'polypeptide(L)'
;QLKFGSVVISPAIWALVFGVIFCAVGFLDTNILNRANSYWISMFALMMIVFDGLKNLTPAMLKSIIGPMVILIVIGVVGMAVFSFIIAKVFKMSFYLAFANGLTALYGFPADAIISESTCEALSDDPDEVNYLMSKIFPSMIVGGFTTVTITSVFLAGIFATLL
;
A
#
# COMPACT_ATOMS: atom_id res chain seq x y z
N GLN A 1 -22.29 7.89 -5.94
CA GLN A 1 -20.99 7.41 -6.47
C GLN A 1 -20.89 7.83 -7.93
N LEU A 2 -19.80 8.49 -8.32
CA LEU A 2 -19.54 8.87 -9.72
C LEU A 2 -19.28 7.60 -10.54
N LYS A 3 -20.13 7.34 -11.54
CA LYS A 3 -20.04 6.19 -12.42
C LYS A 3 -19.34 6.60 -13.72
N PHE A 4 -18.28 5.88 -14.10
CA PHE A 4 -17.69 5.97 -15.44
C PHE A 4 -18.07 4.68 -16.18
N GLY A 5 -19.15 4.76 -16.99
CA GLY A 5 -19.73 3.56 -17.62
C GLY A 5 -20.30 2.58 -16.59
N SER A 6 -19.94 1.30 -16.72
CA SER A 6 -20.33 0.21 -15.80
C SER A 6 -19.47 0.12 -14.53
N VAL A 7 -18.36 0.88 -14.44
CA VAL A 7 -17.41 0.79 -13.33
C VAL A 7 -17.72 1.87 -12.28
N VAL A 8 -17.95 1.41 -11.06
CA VAL A 8 -18.14 2.25 -9.88
C VAL A 8 -16.77 2.52 -9.26
N ILE A 9 -16.32 3.77 -9.31
CA ILE A 9 -15.03 4.17 -8.72
C ILE A 9 -15.24 4.54 -7.25
N SER A 10 -14.39 3.99 -6.37
CA SER A 10 -14.42 4.28 -4.94
C SER A 10 -14.23 5.78 -4.66
N PRO A 11 -15.00 6.38 -3.73
CA PRO A 11 -14.80 7.76 -3.29
C PRO A 11 -13.37 8.05 -2.81
N ALA A 12 -12.67 7.05 -2.25
CA ALA A 12 -11.29 7.20 -1.82
C ALA A 12 -10.33 7.46 -3.00
N ILE A 13 -10.58 6.84 -4.16
CA ILE A 13 -9.81 7.08 -5.39
C ILE A 13 -10.03 8.52 -5.86
N TRP A 14 -11.28 8.98 -5.85
CA TRP A 14 -11.60 10.38 -6.20
C TRP A 14 -10.95 11.38 -5.24
N ALA A 15 -10.99 11.11 -3.93
CA ALA A 15 -10.33 11.95 -2.94
C ALA A 15 -8.81 12.04 -3.19
N LEU A 16 -8.16 10.96 -3.58
CA LEU A 16 -6.74 10.97 -3.95
C LEU A 16 -6.49 11.81 -5.21
N VAL A 17 -7.25 11.57 -6.28
CA VAL A 17 -7.08 12.30 -7.56
C VAL A 17 -7.25 13.80 -7.34
N PHE A 18 -8.32 14.21 -6.66
CA PHE A 18 -8.52 15.62 -6.34
C PHE A 18 -7.46 16.15 -5.36
N GLY A 19 -7.01 15.35 -4.38
CA GLY A 19 -5.92 15.70 -3.48
C GLY A 19 -4.63 16.03 -4.22
N VAL A 20 -4.23 15.18 -5.18
CA VAL A 20 -3.04 15.42 -6.02
C VAL A 20 -3.20 16.67 -6.87
N ILE A 21 -4.35 16.84 -7.53
CA ILE A 21 -4.61 18.02 -8.39
C ILE A 21 -4.59 19.31 -7.57
N PHE A 22 -5.28 19.33 -6.42
CA PHE A 22 -5.36 20.52 -5.57
C PHE A 22 -4.03 20.84 -4.87
N CYS A 23 -3.21 19.84 -4.53
CA CYS A 23 -1.83 20.08 -4.10
C CYS A 23 -0.98 20.63 -5.25
N ALA A 24 -1.13 20.12 -6.48
CA ALA A 24 -0.36 20.59 -7.64
C ALA A 24 -0.66 22.03 -8.04
N VAL A 25 -1.93 22.47 -7.92
CA VAL A 25 -2.36 23.85 -8.21
C VAL A 25 -2.07 24.81 -7.03
N GLY A 26 -1.60 24.29 -5.89
CA GLY A 26 -1.29 25.08 -4.69
C GLY A 26 -2.51 25.45 -3.84
N PHE A 27 -3.67 24.81 -4.09
CA PHE A 27 -4.87 25.00 -3.26
C PHE A 27 -4.77 24.24 -1.92
N LEU A 28 -4.14 23.06 -1.91
CA LEU A 28 -3.90 22.27 -0.70
C LEU A 28 -2.41 22.27 -0.32
N ASP A 29 -2.13 22.51 0.95
CA ASP A 29 -0.79 22.41 1.52
C ASP A 29 -0.25 20.97 1.51
N THR A 30 1.02 20.82 1.13
CA THR A 30 1.72 19.54 1.22
C THR A 30 2.12 19.22 2.67
N ASN A 31 2.14 17.94 3.02
CA ASN A 31 2.59 17.46 4.32
C ASN A 31 1.76 17.97 5.51
N ILE A 32 0.46 18.23 5.30
CA ILE A 32 -0.43 18.85 6.29
C ILE A 32 -0.59 18.02 7.57
N LEU A 33 -0.56 16.68 7.47
CA LEU A 33 -0.63 15.79 8.63
C LEU A 33 0.53 16.02 9.59
N ASN A 34 1.75 16.16 9.07
CA ASN A 34 2.93 16.47 9.87
C ASN A 34 2.91 17.90 10.38
N ARG A 35 2.51 18.88 9.56
CA ARG A 35 2.38 20.29 10.01
C ARG A 35 1.33 20.47 11.11
N ALA A 36 0.24 19.70 11.07
CA ALA A 36 -0.80 19.68 12.09
C ALA A 36 -0.44 18.79 13.30
N ASN A 37 0.76 18.21 13.35
CA ASN A 37 1.22 17.30 14.40
C ASN A 37 0.24 16.13 14.66
N SER A 38 -0.43 15.68 13.60
CA SER A 38 -1.51 14.69 13.63
C SER A 38 -1.17 13.40 12.90
N TYR A 39 0.01 13.33 12.28
CA TYR A 39 0.47 12.18 11.51
C TYR A 39 0.43 10.88 12.34
N TRP A 40 1.09 10.87 13.50
CA TRP A 40 1.13 9.71 14.38
C TRP A 40 -0.23 9.34 14.97
N ILE A 41 -1.07 10.33 15.27
CA ILE A 41 -2.45 10.09 15.71
C ILE A 41 -3.26 9.39 14.61
N SER A 42 -3.07 9.82 13.35
CA SER A 42 -3.73 9.22 12.19
C SER A 42 -3.22 7.82 11.91
N MET A 43 -1.90 7.60 11.98
CA MET A 43 -1.31 6.26 11.83
C MET A 43 -1.83 5.30 12.90
N PHE A 44 -1.93 5.77 14.14
CA PHE A 44 -2.49 4.98 15.25
C PHE A 44 -3.97 4.63 14.99
N ALA A 45 -4.80 5.59 14.59
CA ALA A 45 -6.20 5.34 14.27
C ALA A 45 -6.38 4.33 13.13
N LEU A 46 -5.54 4.42 12.09
CA LEU A 46 -5.53 3.45 10.98
C LEU A 46 -5.11 2.06 11.44
N MET A 47 -4.09 1.96 12.30
CA MET A 47 -3.66 0.68 12.86
C MET A 47 -4.77 0.03 13.73
N MET A 48 -5.53 0.83 14.46
CA MET A 48 -6.68 0.33 15.23
C MET A 48 -7.75 -0.29 14.33
N ILE A 49 -7.98 0.24 13.12
CA ILE A 49 -8.89 -0.37 12.13
C ILE A 49 -8.38 -1.74 11.68
N VAL A 50 -7.06 -1.89 11.50
CA VAL A 50 -6.45 -3.19 11.18
C VAL A 50 -6.72 -4.20 12.30
N PHE A 51 -6.55 -3.81 13.56
CA PHE A 51 -6.83 -4.69 14.71
C PHE A 51 -8.33 -5.00 14.87
N ASP A 52 -9.22 -4.07 14.53
CA ASP A 52 -10.66 -4.32 14.54
C ASP A 52 -11.04 -5.46 13.57
N GLY A 53 -10.37 -5.54 12.42
CA GLY A 53 -10.53 -6.63 11.46
C GLY A 53 -10.10 -8.00 12.01
N LEU A 54 -9.21 -8.02 13.01
CA LEU A 54 -8.69 -9.24 13.63
C LEU A 54 -9.44 -9.65 14.91
N LYS A 55 -10.31 -8.80 15.46
CA LYS A 55 -10.93 -9.03 16.79
C LYS A 55 -11.76 -10.31 16.90
N ASN A 56 -12.26 -10.80 15.77
CA ASN A 56 -13.12 -11.99 15.70
C ASN A 56 -12.32 -13.28 15.42
N LEU A 57 -10.99 -13.21 15.28
CA LEU A 57 -10.14 -14.39 15.05
C LEU A 57 -9.96 -15.19 16.34
N THR A 58 -10.54 -16.40 16.37
CA THR A 58 -10.29 -17.37 17.44
C THR A 58 -9.08 -18.25 17.11
N PRO A 59 -8.35 -18.78 18.11
CA PRO A 59 -7.25 -19.71 17.87
C PRO A 59 -7.66 -20.98 17.09
N ALA A 60 -8.90 -21.43 17.24
CA ALA A 60 -9.46 -22.55 16.50
C ALA A 60 -9.66 -22.20 15.01
N MET A 61 -10.23 -21.03 14.72
CA MET A 61 -10.35 -20.51 13.35
C MET A 61 -8.97 -20.35 12.72
N LEU A 62 -8.01 -19.75 13.44
CA LEU A 62 -6.65 -19.56 12.96
C LEU A 62 -5.98 -20.89 12.56
N LYS A 63 -6.10 -21.94 13.39
CA LYS A 63 -5.55 -23.28 13.05
C LYS A 63 -6.14 -23.87 11.77
N SER A 64 -7.42 -23.60 11.49
CA SER A 64 -8.07 -24.11 10.27
C SER A 64 -7.62 -23.36 9.00
N ILE A 65 -7.25 -22.09 9.12
CA ILE A 65 -6.90 -21.24 7.96
C ILE A 65 -5.39 -21.03 7.77
N ILE A 66 -4.56 -21.28 8.80
CA ILE A 66 -3.12 -20.99 8.76
C ILE A 66 -2.41 -21.75 7.63
N GLY A 67 -2.74 -23.02 7.42
CA GLY A 67 -2.15 -23.85 6.36
C GLY A 67 -2.43 -23.28 4.97
N PRO A 68 -3.71 -23.12 4.58
CA PRO A 68 -4.08 -22.47 3.32
C PRO A 68 -3.48 -21.07 3.16
N MET A 69 -3.48 -20.26 4.22
CA MET A 69 -2.94 -18.91 4.19
C MET A 69 -1.44 -18.89 3.89
N VAL A 70 -0.64 -19.72 4.56
CA VAL A 70 0.81 -19.82 4.31
C VAL A 70 1.07 -20.26 2.87
N ILE A 71 0.34 -21.26 2.37
CA ILE A 71 0.50 -21.74 0.99
C ILE A 71 0.19 -20.61 -0.01
N LEU A 72 -0.90 -19.88 0.19
CA LEU A 72 -1.27 -18.75 -0.67
C LEU A 72 -0.22 -17.63 -0.63
N ILE A 73 0.31 -17.31 0.55
CA ILE A 73 1.38 -16.31 0.70
C ILE A 73 2.64 -16.77 -0.06
N VAL A 74 3.08 -18.02 0.12
CA VAL A 74 4.27 -18.54 -0.56
C VAL A 74 4.11 -18.48 -2.09
N ILE A 75 2.98 -18.97 -2.61
CA ILE A 75 2.70 -18.95 -4.05
C ILE A 75 2.62 -17.49 -4.54
N GLY A 76 1.94 -16.62 -3.81
CA GLY A 76 1.81 -15.20 -4.13
C GLY A 76 3.17 -14.50 -4.19
N VAL A 77 4.02 -14.68 -3.18
CA VAL A 77 5.36 -14.09 -3.10
C VAL A 77 6.28 -14.63 -4.20
N VAL A 78 6.23 -15.93 -4.51
CA VAL A 78 6.99 -16.51 -5.63
C VAL A 78 6.53 -15.91 -6.96
N GLY A 79 5.22 -15.80 -7.19
CA GLY A 79 4.68 -15.13 -8.36
C GLY A 79 5.14 -13.67 -8.46
N MET A 80 5.03 -12.93 -7.35
CA MET A 80 5.51 -11.54 -7.26
C MET A 80 6.99 -11.44 -7.59
N ALA A 81 7.84 -12.35 -7.11
CA ALA A 81 9.28 -12.35 -7.40
C ALA A 81 9.55 -12.57 -8.90
N VAL A 82 8.87 -13.54 -9.53
CA VAL A 82 9.02 -13.82 -10.96
C VAL A 82 8.62 -12.60 -11.80
N PHE A 83 7.46 -12.01 -11.54
CA PHE A 83 6.99 -10.83 -12.28
C PHE A 83 7.86 -9.60 -11.99
N SER A 84 8.30 -9.41 -10.75
CA SER A 84 9.19 -8.30 -10.39
C SER A 84 10.53 -8.38 -11.10
N PHE A 85 11.05 -9.60 -11.32
CA PHE A 85 12.27 -9.80 -12.12
C PHE A 85 12.09 -9.36 -13.57
N ILE A 86 10.94 -9.68 -14.18
CA ILE A 86 10.61 -9.26 -15.54
C ILE A 86 10.48 -7.74 -15.60
N ILE A 87 9.71 -7.14 -14.69
CA ILE A 87 9.49 -5.69 -14.60
C ILE A 87 10.80 -4.94 -14.38
N ALA A 88 11.67 -5.44 -13.50
CA ALA A 88 12.99 -4.85 -13.26
C ALA A 88 13.82 -4.75 -14.54
N LYS A 89 13.77 -5.77 -15.41
CA LYS A 89 14.46 -5.76 -16.70
C LYS A 89 13.81 -4.83 -17.72
N VAL A 90 12.47 -4.82 -17.81
CA VAL A 90 11.73 -4.00 -18.77
C VAL A 90 11.90 -2.51 -18.47
N PHE A 91 11.76 -2.12 -17.20
CA PHE A 91 11.81 -0.73 -16.76
C PHE A 91 13.21 -0.27 -16.32
N LYS A 92 14.23 -1.15 -16.43
CA LYS A 92 15.62 -0.88 -16.01
C LYS A 92 15.72 -0.34 -14.58
N MET A 93 14.89 -0.89 -13.69
CA MET A 93 14.90 -0.56 -12.25
C MET A 93 15.50 -1.72 -11.44
N SER A 94 15.87 -1.47 -10.18
CA SER A 94 16.39 -2.54 -9.34
C SER A 94 15.31 -3.58 -9.06
N PHE A 95 15.71 -4.86 -9.08
CA PHE A 95 14.83 -5.98 -8.72
C PHE A 95 14.25 -5.79 -7.32
N TYR A 96 15.06 -5.35 -6.36
CA TYR A 96 14.64 -5.13 -4.98
C TYR A 96 13.54 -4.07 -4.87
N LEU A 97 13.64 -2.97 -5.63
CA LEU A 97 12.59 -1.93 -5.62
C LEU A 97 11.31 -2.43 -6.29
N ALA A 98 11.42 -3.13 -7.42
CA ALA A 98 10.25 -3.72 -8.09
C ALA A 98 9.55 -4.76 -7.19
N PHE A 99 10.33 -5.60 -6.51
CA PHE A 99 9.82 -6.62 -5.62
C PHE A 99 9.22 -6.02 -4.35
N ALA A 100 9.89 -5.07 -3.70
CA ALA A 100 9.34 -4.34 -2.56
C ALA A 100 8.02 -3.65 -2.91
N ASN A 101 7.93 -3.05 -4.10
CA ASN A 101 6.70 -2.46 -4.59
C ASN A 101 5.58 -3.51 -4.77
N GLY A 102 5.90 -4.70 -5.31
CA GLY A 102 4.96 -5.81 -5.41
C GLY A 102 4.47 -6.33 -4.05
N LEU A 103 5.37 -6.39 -3.05
CA LEU A 103 5.06 -6.83 -1.70
C LEU A 103 4.07 -5.91 -0.96
N THR A 104 3.95 -4.64 -1.36
CA THR A 104 2.96 -3.71 -0.78
C THR A 104 1.52 -4.24 -0.86
N ALA A 105 1.23 -5.14 -1.81
CA ALA A 105 -0.06 -5.83 -1.90
C ALA A 105 -0.41 -6.69 -0.67
N LEU A 106 0.59 -7.06 0.15
CA LEU A 106 0.40 -7.94 1.32
C LEU A 106 0.08 -7.18 2.61
N TYR A 107 0.68 -6.02 2.82
CA TYR A 107 0.58 -5.30 4.10
C TYR A 107 -0.12 -3.94 3.98
N GLY A 108 -0.08 -3.28 2.81
CA GLY A 108 -0.77 -2.02 2.55
C GLY A 108 -0.45 -0.90 3.56
N PHE A 109 -1.25 0.18 3.51
CA PHE A 109 -1.09 1.33 4.40
C PHE A 109 -1.91 1.14 5.70
N PRO A 110 -1.38 1.45 6.89
CA PRO A 110 -0.12 2.19 7.18
C PRO A 110 1.13 1.33 7.39
N ALA A 111 1.03 0.00 7.28
CA ALA A 111 2.14 -0.91 7.59
C ALA A 111 3.32 -0.74 6.61
N ASP A 112 3.04 -0.51 5.33
CA ASP A 112 4.04 -0.23 4.30
C ASP A 112 4.90 1.01 4.63
N ALA A 113 4.27 2.07 5.10
CA ALA A 113 4.89 3.31 5.48
C ALA A 113 5.80 3.11 6.70
N ILE A 114 5.29 2.44 7.74
CA ILE A 114 6.05 2.15 8.96
C ILE A 114 7.27 1.29 8.64
N ILE A 115 7.11 0.21 7.88
CA ILE A 115 8.23 -0.67 7.51
C ILE A 115 9.27 0.09 6.68
N SER A 116 8.83 0.95 5.76
CA SER A 116 9.73 1.76 4.93
C SER A 116 10.54 2.75 5.76
N GLU A 117 9.87 3.47 6.67
CA GLU A 117 10.49 4.43 7.59
C GLU A 117 11.51 3.74 8.49
N SER A 118 11.11 2.66 9.18
CA SER A 118 12.03 1.89 10.03
C SER A 118 13.20 1.27 9.25
N THR A 119 13.02 0.92 7.97
CA THR A 119 14.12 0.42 7.14
C THR A 119 15.11 1.52 6.79
N CYS A 120 14.64 2.74 6.49
CA CYS A 120 15.50 3.88 6.24
C CYS A 120 16.28 4.30 7.50
N GLU A 121 15.61 4.35 8.65
CA GLU A 121 16.23 4.63 9.95
C GLU A 121 17.24 3.55 10.36
N ALA A 122 17.00 2.28 10.00
CA ALA A 122 17.94 1.21 10.31
C ALA A 122 19.22 1.24 9.44
N LEU A 123 19.22 1.99 8.33
CA LEU A 123 20.34 2.02 7.38
C LEU A 123 21.31 3.17 7.63
N SER A 124 20.89 4.24 8.31
CA SER A 124 21.72 5.38 8.66
C SER A 124 21.21 6.09 9.91
N ASP A 125 22.13 6.57 10.74
CA ASP A 125 21.84 7.43 11.89
C ASP A 125 21.82 8.94 11.49
N ASP A 126 22.16 9.28 10.25
CA ASP A 126 22.15 10.66 9.75
C ASP A 126 20.74 11.07 9.28
N PRO A 127 20.09 12.06 9.92
CA PRO A 127 18.76 12.53 9.54
C PRO A 127 18.65 12.97 8.07
N ASP A 128 19.70 13.56 7.50
CA ASP A 128 19.68 14.03 6.11
C ASP A 128 19.70 12.85 5.13
N GLU A 129 20.45 11.79 5.46
CA GLU A 129 20.50 10.56 4.67
C GLU A 129 19.18 9.78 4.78
N VAL A 130 18.61 9.66 5.99
CA VAL A 130 17.30 9.02 6.19
C VAL A 130 16.22 9.74 5.38
N ASN A 131 16.17 11.08 5.44
CA ASN A 131 15.22 11.88 4.66
C ASN A 131 15.42 11.72 3.16
N TYR A 132 16.68 11.65 2.70
CA TYR A 132 16.98 11.39 1.31
C TYR A 132 16.47 10.01 0.86
N LEU A 133 16.73 8.95 1.62
CA LEU A 133 16.24 7.60 1.33
C LEU A 133 14.71 7.55 1.31
N MET A 134 14.07 8.17 2.31
CA MET A 134 12.61 8.28 2.39
C MET A 134 12.03 9.01 1.18
N SER A 135 12.66 10.10 0.72
CA SER A 135 12.22 10.83 -0.47
C SER A 135 12.22 9.99 -1.76
N LYS A 136 13.03 8.91 -1.81
CA LYS A 136 13.15 8.01 -2.97
C LYS A 136 12.26 6.79 -2.85
N ILE A 137 12.15 6.20 -1.67
CA ILE A 137 11.47 4.92 -1.45
C ILE A 137 9.99 5.13 -1.14
N PHE A 138 9.68 6.08 -0.25
CA PHE A 138 8.33 6.26 0.28
C PHE A 138 7.28 6.57 -0.81
N PRO A 139 7.53 7.47 -1.78
CA PRO A 139 6.57 7.72 -2.86
C PRO A 139 6.26 6.46 -3.67
N SER A 140 7.26 5.61 -3.92
CA SER A 140 7.06 4.35 -4.63
C SER A 140 6.18 3.39 -3.84
N MET A 141 6.38 3.28 -2.53
CA MET A 141 5.62 2.34 -1.68
C MET A 141 4.16 2.75 -1.58
N ILE A 142 3.86 4.04 -1.41
CA ILE A 142 2.49 4.55 -1.35
C ILE A 142 1.75 4.32 -2.68
N VAL A 143 2.42 4.59 -3.81
CA VAL A 143 1.83 4.34 -5.14
C VAL A 143 1.59 2.83 -5.36
N GLY A 144 2.52 1.98 -4.92
CA GLY A 144 2.39 0.53 -4.94
C GLY A 144 1.18 0.02 -4.17
N GLY A 145 1.11 0.37 -2.89
CA GLY A 145 0.02 -0.03 -1.99
C GLY A 145 -1.33 0.46 -2.52
N PHE A 146 -1.40 1.70 -3.00
CA PHE A 146 -2.64 2.22 -3.58
C PHE A 146 -3.06 1.49 -4.86
N THR A 147 -2.12 1.24 -5.77
CA THR A 147 -2.40 0.56 -7.05
C THR A 147 -2.88 -0.87 -6.82
N THR A 148 -2.26 -1.57 -5.88
CA THR A 148 -2.58 -2.98 -5.58
C THR A 148 -3.87 -3.09 -4.77
N VAL A 149 -3.94 -2.43 -3.60
CA VAL A 149 -5.04 -2.59 -2.65
C VAL A 149 -6.32 -1.91 -3.13
N THR A 150 -6.23 -0.80 -3.85
CA THR A 150 -7.40 -0.02 -4.27
C THR A 150 -7.79 -0.30 -5.71
N ILE A 151 -6.91 -0.04 -6.67
CA ILE A 151 -7.28 -0.09 -8.10
C ILE A 151 -7.47 -1.53 -8.55
N THR A 152 -6.46 -2.39 -8.31
CA THR A 152 -6.47 -3.78 -8.78
C THR A 152 -7.61 -4.57 -8.10
N SER A 153 -7.82 -4.39 -6.80
CA SER A 153 -8.91 -5.02 -6.06
C SER A 153 -10.29 -4.61 -6.58
N VAL A 154 -10.54 -3.31 -6.82
CA VAL A 154 -11.83 -2.84 -7.36
C VAL A 154 -12.08 -3.40 -8.75
N PHE A 155 -11.04 -3.44 -9.60
CA PHE A 155 -11.16 -3.99 -10.95
C PHE A 155 -11.50 -5.48 -10.93
N LEU A 156 -10.77 -6.28 -10.13
CA LEU A 156 -11.03 -7.71 -9.99
C LEU A 156 -12.41 -7.99 -9.37
N ALA A 157 -12.79 -7.24 -8.33
CA ALA A 157 -14.11 -7.34 -7.73
C ALA A 157 -15.22 -7.01 -8.75
N GLY A 158 -15.00 -6.01 -9.60
CA GLY A 158 -15.91 -5.66 -10.70
C GLY A 158 -16.10 -6.81 -11.69
N ILE A 159 -15.02 -7.49 -12.07
CA ILE A 159 -15.09 -8.68 -12.95
C ILE A 159 -15.84 -9.83 -12.27
N PHE A 160 -15.52 -10.13 -11.01
CA PHE A 160 -16.17 -11.22 -10.30
C PHE A 160 -17.65 -10.94 -10.02
N ALA A 161 -18.03 -9.68 -9.78
CA ALA A 161 -19.43 -9.29 -9.62
C ALA A 161 -20.27 -9.54 -10.87
N THR A 162 -19.68 -9.54 -12.07
CA THR A 162 -20.37 -9.93 -13.32
C THR A 162 -20.46 -11.44 -13.56
N LEU A 163 -19.71 -12.25 -12.80
CA LEU A 163 -19.72 -13.72 -12.91
C LEU A 163 -20.66 -14.40 -11.90
N LEU A 164 -21.20 -13.63 -10.95
CA LEU A 164 -22.05 -14.08 -9.84
C LEU A 164 -23.50 -13.59 -10.07
#